data_AF-A0A0R3WUJ9-F1
#
_entry.id   AF-A0A0R3WUJ9-F1
#
_cell.length_a   1.000
_cell.length_b   1.000
_cell.length_c   1.000
_cell.angle_alpha   90.00
_cell.angle_beta   90.00
_cell.angle_gamma   90.00
#
_symmetry.space_group_name_H-M   'P 1'
#
loop_
_entity.id
_entity.type
_entity.pdbx_description
1 polymer ?
#
loop_
_entity_poly.entity_id
_entity_poly.type
_entity_poly.pdbx_seq_one_letter_code
_entity_poly.pdbx_strand_id
1 'polypeptide(L)'
;MQTQVWLEQEWQDVHLLWDPSRFGGVESIHVPAEDLWRPDIVLYNNVDGKYEITTLIRAEVFFNGTVRWMPPALYLSACRIDMEYFPYDEQTCSMRFGSWTYDGSKGRFLHTAFFAQNLILIRLFSPNANFNFHAMGYAPELSRPLHIDYAADLHNFGSTIEYDVISVSAVCYDRVYQHSPHPYPEVVFHFRMRRRTAFHTFNLLLPCVAITVLAVMTFMLPPECREKISLSITTLLALTLFFLLISKMAPPTSLAVPLIGKYLLFTIVLITSSILLTVVVLNIHFRSAETHSMGKWMRCIFLEVLPPLLGLKPPKQVGSLLSANSTNSLLVVPFYQIRDLIFMYFLCQD
;
A
#
# COMPACT_ATOMS: atom_id res chain seq x y z
N MET A 1 5.24 6.21 9.36
CA MET A 1 5.49 7.31 8.42
C MET A 1 6.56 8.19 9.01
N GLN A 2 7.64 8.43 8.27
CA GLN A 2 8.74 9.31 8.69
C GLN A 2 8.59 10.65 7.98
N THR A 3 8.54 11.75 8.72
CA THR A 3 8.37 13.10 8.17
C THR A 3 9.32 14.06 8.84
N GLN A 4 10.08 14.80 8.03
CA GLN A 4 10.82 15.98 8.47
C GLN A 4 9.92 17.20 8.28
N VAL A 5 9.60 17.88 9.38
CA VAL A 5 8.72 19.05 9.36
C VAL A 5 9.31 20.16 10.20
N TRP A 6 8.93 21.39 9.87
CA TRP A 6 9.13 22.54 10.74
C TRP A 6 7.87 22.73 11.56
N LEU A 7 7.99 22.64 12.89
CA LEU A 7 6.85 22.84 13.78
C LEU A 7 6.85 24.29 14.23
N GLU A 8 6.01 25.12 13.63
CA GLU A 8 5.84 26.51 14.03
C GLU A 8 4.91 26.62 15.23
N GLN A 9 5.42 27.21 16.30
CA GLN A 9 4.69 27.47 17.52
C GLN A 9 4.71 28.97 17.75
N GLU A 10 3.55 29.56 17.97
CA GLU A 10 3.46 30.98 18.31
C GLU A 10 2.58 31.14 19.55
N TRP A 11 3.11 31.76 20.60
CA TRP A 11 2.35 32.04 21.82
C TRP A 11 2.57 33.44 22.36
N GLN A 12 1.65 33.90 23.21
CA GLN A 12 1.78 35.18 23.86
C GLN A 12 2.15 35.00 25.33
N ASP A 13 3.20 35.70 25.76
CA ASP A 13 3.68 35.74 27.14
C ASP A 13 3.69 37.19 27.65
N VAL A 14 2.90 37.44 28.70
CA VAL A 14 2.78 38.77 29.32
C VAL A 14 4.03 39.20 30.07
N HIS A 15 4.90 38.26 30.47
CA HIS A 15 6.14 38.55 31.16
C HIS A 15 7.25 39.03 30.20
N LEU A 16 7.05 38.85 28.90
CA LEU A 16 8.00 39.25 27.85
C LEU A 16 7.56 40.52 27.12
N LEU A 17 6.71 41.35 27.75
CA LEU A 17 6.29 42.65 27.21
C LEU A 17 7.34 43.73 27.50
N TRP A 18 7.73 44.50 26.48
CA TRP A 18 8.53 45.72 26.68
C TRP A 18 8.09 46.84 25.75
N ASP A 19 8.41 48.08 26.12
CA ASP A 19 8.20 49.26 25.28
C ASP A 19 9.46 49.53 24.44
N PRO A 20 9.41 49.41 23.10
CA PRO A 20 10.55 49.67 22.23
C PRO A 20 11.20 51.04 22.47
N SER A 21 10.41 52.05 22.86
CA SER A 21 10.86 53.42 23.12
C SER A 21 11.91 53.49 24.25
N ARG A 22 11.84 52.57 25.22
CA ARG A 22 12.75 52.50 26.36
C ARG A 22 14.02 51.68 26.09
N PHE A 23 14.03 50.91 25.01
CA PHE A 23 15.09 49.96 24.67
C PHE A 23 15.70 50.25 23.28
N GLY A 24 15.75 51.53 22.88
CA GLY A 24 16.42 51.93 21.63
C GLY A 24 15.71 51.50 20.35
N GLY A 25 14.38 51.33 20.39
CA GLY A 25 13.57 50.94 19.24
C GLY A 25 13.63 49.45 18.90
N VAL A 26 14.10 48.60 19.82
CA VAL A 26 14.16 47.14 19.59
C VAL A 26 12.74 46.55 19.61
N GLU A 27 12.31 45.99 18.48
CA GLU A 27 10.98 45.39 18.32
C GLU A 27 10.97 43.85 18.48
N SER A 28 12.09 43.18 18.18
CA SER A 28 12.23 41.74 18.43
C SER A 28 13.63 41.35 18.86
N ILE A 29 13.72 40.26 19.62
CA ILE A 29 14.98 39.66 20.09
C ILE A 29 14.95 38.14 19.91
N HIS A 30 16.12 37.54 19.71
CA HIS A 30 16.25 36.10 19.64
C HIS A 30 16.75 35.55 20.98
N VAL A 31 15.97 34.70 21.63
CA VAL A 31 16.26 34.13 22.95
C VAL A 31 16.38 32.61 22.84
N PRO A 32 17.32 31.94 23.52
CA PRO A 32 17.37 30.48 23.56
C PRO A 32 16.03 29.92 24.03
N ALA A 33 15.51 28.91 23.33
CA ALA A 33 14.25 28.27 23.71
C ALA A 33 14.29 27.65 25.12
N GLU A 34 15.48 27.26 25.60
CA GLU A 34 15.68 26.69 26.95
C GLU A 34 15.32 27.65 28.08
N ASP A 35 15.53 28.95 27.87
CA ASP A 35 15.29 29.99 28.88
C ASP A 35 13.83 30.46 28.91
N LEU A 36 13.02 30.03 27.94
CA LEU A 36 11.63 30.41 27.79
C LEU A 36 10.70 29.27 28.24
N TRP A 37 9.57 29.64 28.82
CA TRP A 37 8.45 28.70 28.94
C TRP A 37 7.98 28.31 27.53
N ARG A 38 7.75 27.02 27.33
CA ARG A 38 7.31 26.46 26.05
C ARG A 38 6.16 25.49 26.28
N PRO A 39 5.17 25.49 25.39
CA PRO A 39 4.11 24.49 25.43
C PRO A 39 4.63 23.10 25.06
N ASP A 40 4.11 22.09 25.73
CA ASP A 40 4.52 20.69 25.62
C ASP A 40 3.76 19.96 24.50
N ILE A 41 3.94 20.43 23.26
CA ILE A 41 3.35 19.78 22.09
C ILE A 41 4.06 18.46 21.80
N VAL A 42 3.28 17.38 21.83
CA VAL A 42 3.78 16.02 21.56
C VAL A 42 2.99 15.35 20.46
N LEU A 43 3.63 14.41 19.77
CA LEU A 43 3.00 13.50 18.82
C LEU A 43 2.47 12.27 19.56
N TYR A 44 1.15 12.13 19.70
CA TYR A 44 0.56 11.02 20.45
C TYR A 44 0.72 9.66 19.79
N ASN A 45 0.63 9.60 18.45
CA ASN A 45 0.81 8.36 17.70
C ASN A 45 2.27 8.15 17.26
N ASN A 46 3.24 8.54 18.09
CA ASN A 46 4.66 8.34 17.83
C ASN A 46 5.08 6.88 18.03
N VAL A 47 6.03 6.41 17.21
CA VAL A 47 6.60 5.05 17.26
C VAL A 47 8.04 5.05 17.81
N ASP A 48 8.74 6.18 17.80
CA ASP A 48 10.15 6.27 18.23
C ASP A 48 10.34 6.19 19.75
N GLY A 49 9.26 6.40 20.52
CA GLY A 49 9.32 6.47 21.99
C GLY A 49 9.98 7.75 22.54
N LYS A 50 10.49 8.64 21.69
CA LYS A 50 11.00 9.97 22.04
C LYS A 50 9.98 11.05 21.70
N TYR A 51 9.41 11.68 22.72
CA TYR A 51 8.34 12.67 22.54
C TYR A 51 8.84 14.12 22.58
N GLU A 52 10.07 14.35 23.03
CA GLU A 52 10.67 15.68 23.15
C GLU A 52 11.37 16.13 21.86
N ILE A 53 11.31 17.43 21.59
CA ILE A 53 12.03 18.08 20.49
C ILE A 53 13.49 18.22 20.89
N THR A 54 14.39 17.49 20.23
CA THR A 54 15.82 17.47 20.54
C THR A 54 16.59 18.70 20.06
N THR A 55 16.07 19.43 19.07
CA THR A 55 16.75 20.59 18.47
C THR A 55 16.21 21.88 19.07
N LEU A 56 16.99 22.46 19.99
CA LEU A 56 16.63 23.67 20.73
C LEU A 56 17.19 24.92 20.05
N ILE A 57 16.54 25.34 18.96
CA ILE A 57 16.88 26.59 18.30
C ILE A 57 16.39 27.81 19.11
N ARG A 58 16.95 28.99 18.83
CA ARG A 58 16.47 30.25 19.41
C ARG A 58 15.05 30.55 18.93
N ALA A 59 14.21 31.06 19.83
CA ALA A 59 12.90 31.61 19.51
C ALA A 59 13.01 33.12 19.26
N GLU A 60 12.15 33.66 18.41
CA GLU A 60 11.99 35.09 18.20
C GLU A 60 10.91 35.60 19.14
N VAL A 61 11.26 36.58 19.99
CA VAL A 61 10.34 37.24 20.92
C VAL A 61 10.09 38.65 20.41
N PHE A 62 8.84 39.05 20.30
CA PHE A 62 8.39 40.39 19.90
C PHE A 62 8.04 41.24 21.11
N PHE A 63 8.15 42.57 20.97
CA PHE A 63 7.90 43.54 22.05
C PHE A 63 6.49 43.46 22.65
N ASN A 64 5.52 42.99 21.87
CA ASN A 64 4.14 42.77 22.28
C ASN A 64 3.91 41.45 23.06
N GLY A 65 5.00 40.79 23.46
CA GLY A 65 4.99 39.52 24.20
C GLY A 65 4.72 38.30 23.33
N THR A 66 4.63 38.43 22.00
CA THR A 66 4.48 37.28 21.09
C THR A 66 5.81 36.56 20.94
N VAL A 67 5.83 35.26 21.12
CA VAL A 67 6.98 34.39 20.94
C VAL A 67 6.70 33.46 19.77
N ARG A 68 7.62 33.40 18.80
CA ARG A 68 7.60 32.48 17.68
C ARG A 68 8.77 31.52 17.77
N TRP A 69 8.51 30.22 17.69
CA TRP A 69 9.50 29.16 17.74
C TRP A 69 9.23 28.12 16.67
N MET A 70 10.20 27.87 15.79
CA MET A 70 10.06 26.99 14.62
C MET A 70 11.13 25.90 14.58
N PRO A 71 11.20 24.98 15.56
CA PRO A 71 12.19 23.91 15.53
C PRO A 71 11.95 22.94 14.36
N PRO A 72 13.02 22.48 13.67
CA PRO A 72 12.93 21.34 12.79
C PRO A 72 12.79 20.06 13.62
N ALA A 73 11.88 19.17 13.23
CA ALA A 73 11.65 17.92 13.91
C ALA A 73 11.53 16.76 12.91
N LEU A 74 12.05 15.59 13.31
CA LEU A 74 11.85 14.33 12.63
C LEU A 74 10.79 13.52 13.40
N TYR A 75 9.62 13.37 12.81
CA TYR A 75 8.52 12.61 13.41
C TYR A 75 8.41 11.22 12.80
N LEU A 76 8.24 10.21 13.67
CA LEU A 76 7.95 8.82 13.31
C LEU A 76 6.54 8.46 13.77
N SER A 77 5.54 8.72 12.93
CA SER A 77 4.14 8.45 13.26
C SER A 77 3.70 7.04 12.88
N ALA A 78 2.84 6.44 13.70
CA ALA A 78 2.15 5.19 13.40
C ALA A 78 1.10 5.46 12.32
N CYS A 79 1.16 4.68 11.23
CA CYS A 79 0.20 4.74 10.14
C CYS A 79 -0.23 3.33 9.77
N ARG A 80 -1.53 3.14 9.54
CA ARG A 80 -2.09 1.89 9.01
C ARG A 80 -2.07 1.99 7.49
N ILE A 81 -1.43 1.03 6.85
CA ILE A 81 -1.31 0.95 5.39
C ILE A 81 -2.33 -0.07 4.88
N ASP A 82 -3.06 0.30 3.84
CA ASP A 82 -3.96 -0.60 3.13
C ASP A 82 -3.34 -1.05 1.80
N MET A 83 -3.12 -2.34 1.62
CA MET A 83 -2.44 -2.88 0.45
C MET A 83 -3.37 -3.56 -0.55
N GLU A 84 -4.69 -3.45 -0.40
CA GLU A 84 -5.63 -4.14 -1.28
C GLU A 84 -5.36 -3.87 -2.77
N TYR A 85 -5.11 -2.61 -3.13
CA TYR A 85 -4.88 -2.17 -4.52
C TYR A 85 -3.41 -1.99 -4.90
N PHE A 86 -2.47 -2.55 -4.14
CA PHE A 86 -1.04 -2.44 -4.44
C PHE A 86 -0.71 -2.88 -5.90
N PRO A 87 0.12 -2.14 -6.66
CA PRO A 87 0.85 -0.91 -6.31
C PRO A 87 0.11 0.40 -6.64
N TYR A 88 -1.16 0.34 -7.04
CA TYR A 88 -2.01 1.51 -7.36
C TYR A 88 -2.77 2.03 -6.14
N ASP A 89 -2.16 1.86 -4.97
CA ASP A 89 -2.74 2.19 -3.67
C ASP A 89 -2.64 3.69 -3.35
N GLU A 90 -3.62 4.14 -2.57
CA GLU A 90 -3.64 5.47 -1.97
C GLU A 90 -3.71 5.31 -0.45
N GLN A 91 -2.84 6.03 0.26
CA GLN A 91 -2.65 5.89 1.70
C GLN A 91 -3.07 7.18 2.40
N THR A 92 -3.77 7.03 3.52
CA THR A 92 -4.11 8.15 4.41
C THR A 92 -3.45 7.94 5.76
N CYS A 93 -2.36 8.66 6.02
CA CYS A 93 -1.65 8.62 7.30
C CYS A 93 -2.03 9.82 8.17
N SER A 94 -2.09 9.62 9.48
CA SER A 94 -2.41 10.71 10.41
C SER A 94 -1.24 11.04 11.34
N MET A 95 -1.05 12.31 11.67
CA MET A 95 -0.21 12.76 12.79
C MET A 95 -1.08 13.48 13.81
N ARG A 96 -1.02 13.05 15.08
CA ARG A 96 -1.86 13.58 16.15
C ARG A 96 -1.02 14.39 17.12
N PHE A 97 -1.21 15.70 17.12
CA PHE A 97 -0.53 16.62 18.02
C PHE A 97 -1.48 17.12 19.09
N GLY A 98 -0.95 17.28 20.30
CA GLY A 98 -1.66 17.85 21.44
C GLY A 98 -0.69 18.14 22.57
N SER A 99 -1.14 18.86 23.59
CA SER A 99 -0.35 18.99 24.82
C SER A 99 -0.45 17.74 25.67
N TRP A 100 0.64 17.38 26.33
CA TRP A 100 0.65 16.23 27.23
C TRP A 100 0.03 16.55 28.60
N THR A 101 0.32 17.74 29.13
CA THR A 101 0.06 18.10 30.53
C THR A 101 -1.13 19.05 30.69
N TYR A 102 -1.36 19.95 29.74
CA TYR A 102 -2.39 20.98 29.84
C TYR A 102 -3.70 20.51 29.21
N ASP A 103 -4.77 20.61 29.99
CA ASP A 103 -6.14 20.42 29.54
C ASP A 103 -6.70 21.72 28.93
N GLY A 104 -7.85 21.62 28.26
CA GLY A 104 -8.50 22.76 27.62
C GLY A 104 -8.98 23.85 28.58
N SER A 105 -8.90 23.63 29.91
CA SER A 105 -9.25 24.60 30.94
C SER A 105 -8.09 25.54 31.31
N LYS A 106 -6.84 25.07 31.21
CA LYS A 106 -5.62 25.84 31.53
C LYS A 106 -4.95 26.46 30.30
N GLY A 107 -5.23 25.95 29.12
CA GLY A 107 -4.75 26.51 27.86
C GLY A 107 -5.64 26.05 26.71
N ARG A 108 -6.18 27.00 25.94
CA ARG A 108 -6.98 26.68 24.76
C ARG A 108 -6.08 26.71 23.53
N PHE A 109 -5.84 25.53 22.95
CA PHE A 109 -5.20 25.39 21.64
C PHE A 109 -6.18 25.96 20.61
N LEU A 110 -5.82 27.10 20.02
CA LEU A 110 -6.58 27.71 18.93
C LEU A 110 -5.72 27.61 17.68
N HIS A 111 -6.01 26.60 16.85
CA HIS A 111 -5.49 26.57 15.50
C HIS A 111 -6.25 27.62 14.68
N THR A 112 -5.65 28.80 14.51
CA THR A 112 -6.01 29.70 13.41
C THR A 112 -5.20 29.31 12.20
N ALA A 113 -5.90 29.00 11.11
CA ALA A 113 -5.29 28.58 9.86
C ALA A 113 -4.58 29.75 9.13
N PHE A 114 -3.55 29.37 8.34
CA PHE A 114 -2.79 30.08 7.29
C PHE A 114 -1.72 31.10 7.76
N PHE A 115 -0.46 31.10 7.30
CA PHE A 115 0.11 30.90 5.96
C PHE A 115 1.54 30.27 5.98
N ALA A 116 1.89 29.62 4.85
CA ALA A 116 3.22 29.31 4.29
C ALA A 116 3.93 27.95 4.58
N GLN A 117 4.24 27.23 3.49
CA GLN A 117 5.37 26.30 3.18
C GLN A 117 5.86 25.26 4.20
N ASN A 118 5.60 23.96 3.99
CA ASN A 118 6.23 22.82 4.73
C ASN A 118 6.18 22.90 6.28
N LEU A 119 5.30 23.75 6.83
CA LEU A 119 5.20 24.11 8.24
C LEU A 119 3.91 23.56 8.84
N ILE A 120 4.02 22.98 10.04
CA ILE A 120 2.87 22.69 10.91
C ILE A 120 2.79 23.85 11.90
N LEU A 121 1.81 24.74 11.74
CA LEU A 121 1.64 25.90 12.61
C LEU A 121 0.64 25.58 13.74
N ILE A 122 1.09 25.66 14.99
CA ILE A 122 0.29 25.48 16.21
C ILE A 122 0.43 26.74 17.06
N ARG A 123 -0.55 27.63 16.98
CA ARG A 123 -0.66 28.79 17.87
C ARG A 123 -1.15 28.37 19.26
N LEU A 124 -0.43 28.78 20.27
CA LEU A 124 -0.57 28.38 21.66
C LEU A 124 -0.74 29.65 22.50
N PHE A 125 -1.45 29.59 23.62
CA PHE A 125 -1.56 30.75 24.50
C PHE A 125 -1.06 30.37 25.88
N SER A 126 -0.29 31.26 26.51
CA SER A 126 0.27 31.02 27.85
C SER A 126 -0.85 30.92 28.89
N PRO A 127 -0.74 30.00 29.88
CA PRO A 127 -1.75 29.80 30.92
C PRO A 127 -1.92 30.98 31.89
N ASN A 128 -1.01 31.97 31.89
CA ASN A 128 -0.98 33.07 32.86
C ASN A 128 -1.50 34.42 32.33
N ALA A 129 -2.05 34.46 31.11
CA ALA A 129 -2.68 35.68 30.61
C ALA A 129 -4.07 35.84 31.24
N ASN A 130 -4.24 36.82 32.14
CA ASN A 130 -5.56 37.33 32.54
C ASN A 130 -6.22 38.05 31.35
N PHE A 131 -6.66 37.28 30.36
CA PHE A 131 -7.40 37.80 29.22
C PHE A 131 -8.89 37.57 29.46
N ASN A 132 -9.62 38.67 29.58
CA ASN A 132 -11.06 38.65 29.42
C ASN A 132 -11.36 38.17 27.99
N PHE A 133 -11.92 36.96 27.87
CA PHE A 133 -12.24 36.27 26.61
C PHE A 133 -13.19 37.01 25.65
N HIS A 134 -13.53 38.28 25.93
CA HIS A 134 -14.53 39.08 25.20
C HIS A 134 -13.96 40.07 24.16
N ALA A 135 -12.64 40.24 24.03
CA ALA A 135 -12.08 41.39 23.29
C ALA A 135 -11.39 41.07 21.94
N MET A 136 -11.37 39.82 21.49
CA MET A 136 -11.15 39.50 20.07
C MET A 136 -12.41 38.81 19.59
N GLY A 137 -12.98 39.22 18.45
CA GLY A 137 -14.18 38.64 17.83
C GLY A 137 -13.96 37.19 17.36
N TYR A 138 -13.55 36.31 18.27
CA TYR A 138 -13.43 34.88 18.12
C TYR A 138 -14.77 34.27 18.47
N ALA A 139 -15.43 33.68 17.46
CA ALA A 139 -16.73 33.05 17.57
C ALA A 139 -16.79 32.11 18.80
N PRO A 140 -17.61 32.41 19.82
CA PRO A 140 -17.77 31.56 21.00
C PRO A 140 -18.51 30.24 20.71
N GLU A 141 -18.92 29.99 19.46
CA GLU A 141 -19.77 28.86 19.07
C GLU A 141 -19.22 28.04 17.87
N LEU A 142 -17.90 27.89 17.72
CA LEU A 142 -17.39 26.91 16.75
C LEU A 142 -17.47 25.52 17.36
N SER A 143 -18.58 24.81 17.10
CA SER A 143 -18.78 23.41 17.49
C SER A 143 -17.65 22.55 16.90
N ARG A 144 -16.81 21.95 17.76
CA ARG A 144 -15.82 20.97 17.32
C ARG A 144 -16.52 19.66 16.91
N PRO A 145 -16.00 18.92 15.91
CA PRO A 145 -14.69 19.09 15.26
C PRO A 145 -14.64 20.21 14.21
N LEU A 146 -13.51 20.94 14.17
CA LEU A 146 -13.21 21.89 13.11
C LEU A 146 -12.42 21.18 12.01
N HIS A 147 -12.93 21.23 10.78
CA HIS A 147 -12.29 20.64 9.60
C HIS A 147 -11.56 21.72 8.79
N ILE A 148 -10.32 21.42 8.41
CA ILE A 148 -9.44 22.29 7.64
C ILE A 148 -8.94 21.48 6.44
N ASP A 149 -9.50 21.72 5.27
CA ASP A 149 -9.18 20.91 4.08
C ASP A 149 -7.76 21.15 3.54
N TYR A 150 -7.24 22.36 3.73
CA TYR A 150 -5.90 22.78 3.32
C TYR A 150 -5.07 23.20 4.53
N ALA A 151 -4.37 22.23 5.12
CA ALA A 151 -3.61 22.43 6.35
C ALA A 151 -2.12 22.70 6.13
N ALA A 152 -1.57 22.37 4.96
CA ALA A 152 -0.18 22.65 4.61
C ALA A 152 -0.05 23.03 3.14
N ASP A 153 0.79 24.02 2.86
CA ASP A 153 1.17 24.41 1.50
C ASP A 153 2.31 23.49 1.00
N LEU A 154 2.02 22.78 -0.09
CA LEU A 154 2.89 21.78 -0.72
C LEU A 154 3.75 22.37 -1.85
N HIS A 155 3.69 23.68 -2.12
CA HIS A 155 4.40 24.29 -3.26
C HIS A 155 5.92 24.04 -3.23
N ASN A 156 6.53 24.09 -2.04
CA ASN A 156 7.95 23.81 -1.82
C ASN A 156 8.22 22.39 -1.30
N PHE A 157 7.22 21.51 -1.32
CA PHE A 157 7.42 20.12 -0.90
C PHE A 157 8.17 19.38 -2.01
N GLY A 158 9.40 18.95 -1.72
CA GLY A 158 10.18 18.13 -2.65
C GLY A 158 9.46 16.81 -2.91
N SER A 159 9.19 16.47 -4.17
CA SER A 159 8.57 15.20 -4.52
C SER A 159 9.42 14.04 -4.00
N THR A 160 8.81 13.07 -3.31
CA THR A 160 9.54 11.88 -2.88
C THR A 160 9.69 10.89 -4.04
N ILE A 161 10.60 9.92 -3.90
CA ILE A 161 10.88 8.92 -4.94
C ILE A 161 9.75 7.88 -5.01
N GLU A 162 9.07 7.61 -3.89
CA GLU A 162 8.11 6.51 -3.76
C GLU A 162 6.64 6.98 -3.71
N TYR A 163 6.36 8.13 -3.07
CA TYR A 163 5.01 8.65 -2.89
C TYR A 163 4.88 10.11 -3.34
N ASP A 164 3.76 10.40 -3.99
CA ASP A 164 3.30 11.76 -4.24
C ASP A 164 2.30 12.16 -3.14
N VAL A 165 2.52 13.32 -2.51
CA VAL A 165 1.58 13.87 -1.53
C VAL A 165 0.48 14.61 -2.29
N ILE A 166 -0.76 14.15 -2.19
CA ILE A 166 -1.91 14.72 -2.89
C ILE A 166 -2.44 15.93 -2.12
N SER A 167 -2.65 15.76 -0.82
CA SER A 167 -3.24 16.79 0.04
C SER A 167 -2.91 16.54 1.51
N VAL A 168 -2.88 17.63 2.29
CA VAL A 168 -2.78 17.59 3.75
C VAL A 168 -3.95 18.36 4.33
N SER A 169 -4.81 17.68 5.06
CA SER A 169 -5.93 18.29 5.81
C SER A 169 -5.68 18.18 7.31
N ALA A 170 -6.38 18.97 8.10
CA ALA A 170 -6.33 18.92 9.56
C ALA A 170 -7.72 18.93 10.16
N VAL A 171 -7.86 18.25 11.30
CA VAL A 171 -9.10 18.27 12.08
C VAL A 171 -8.75 18.54 13.53
N CYS A 172 -9.39 19.55 14.12
CA CYS A 172 -9.23 19.88 15.53
C CYS A 172 -10.34 19.21 16.36
N TYR A 173 -9.94 18.43 17.36
CA TYR A 173 -10.85 17.73 18.28
C TYR A 173 -10.74 18.31 19.69
N ASP A 174 -11.79 18.15 20.48
CA ASP A 174 -11.73 18.21 21.95
C ASP A 174 -12.02 16.80 22.46
N ARG A 175 -10.97 16.08 22.89
CA ARG A 175 -11.08 14.69 23.34
C ARG A 175 -11.19 14.64 24.86
N VAL A 176 -12.23 13.98 25.36
CA VAL A 176 -12.34 13.66 26.79
C VAL A 176 -11.75 12.26 26.99
N TYR A 177 -10.74 12.17 27.86
CA TYR A 177 -10.09 10.91 28.22
C TYR A 177 -10.73 10.33 29.49
N GLN A 178 -10.71 9.00 29.64
CA GLN A 178 -11.36 8.31 30.77
C GLN A 178 -10.85 8.78 32.15
N HIS A 179 -9.61 9.27 32.24
CA HIS A 179 -8.96 9.66 33.49
C HIS A 179 -9.00 11.16 33.78
N SER A 180 -9.58 11.98 32.88
CA SER A 180 -9.62 13.43 33.04
C SER A 180 -11.04 13.97 32.81
N PRO A 181 -11.58 14.79 33.72
CA PRO A 181 -12.91 15.37 33.56
C PRO A 181 -12.95 16.52 32.54
N HIS A 182 -11.78 17.01 32.11
CA HIS A 182 -11.65 18.13 31.18
C HIS A 182 -11.24 17.66 29.78
N PRO A 183 -11.75 18.30 28.71
CA PRO A 183 -11.37 17.97 27.34
C PRO A 183 -9.94 18.41 27.05
N TYR A 184 -9.20 17.58 26.31
CA TYR A 184 -7.87 17.84 25.79
C TYR A 184 -7.98 18.24 24.32
N PRO A 185 -7.49 19.43 23.95
CA PRO A 185 -7.50 19.86 22.56
C PRO A 185 -6.44 19.11 21.76
N GLU A 186 -6.85 18.57 20.61
CA GLU A 186 -5.97 17.83 19.72
C GLU A 186 -6.11 18.34 18.28
N VAL A 187 -5.00 18.33 17.54
CA VAL A 187 -4.97 18.60 16.11
C VAL A 187 -4.45 17.37 15.39
N VAL A 188 -5.26 16.84 14.47
CA VAL A 188 -4.93 15.67 13.68
C VAL A 188 -4.70 16.07 12.24
N PHE A 189 -3.47 15.95 11.77
CA PHE A 189 -3.12 16.17 10.37
C PHE A 189 -3.27 14.86 9.60
N HIS A 190 -4.00 14.89 8.49
CA HIS A 190 -4.20 13.77 7.58
C HIS A 190 -3.42 14.01 6.28
N PHE A 191 -2.44 13.13 6.04
CA PHE A 191 -1.62 13.10 4.83
C PHE A 191 -2.20 12.09 3.87
N ARG A 192 -2.69 12.58 2.73
CA ARG A 192 -3.17 11.75 1.62
C ARG A 192 -2.05 11.58 0.61
N MET A 193 -1.57 10.36 0.43
CA MET A 193 -0.40 10.03 -0.38
C MET A 193 -0.74 8.96 -1.40
N ARG A 194 -0.14 9.03 -2.60
CA ARG A 194 -0.28 8.04 -3.67
C ARG A 194 1.07 7.47 -4.07
N ARG A 195 1.14 6.16 -4.26
CA ARG A 195 2.37 5.48 -4.68
C ARG A 195 2.71 5.78 -6.14
N ARG A 196 4.00 5.96 -6.44
CA ARG A 196 4.52 5.95 -7.81
C ARG A 196 4.62 4.52 -8.33
N THR A 197 3.76 4.19 -9.29
CA THR A 197 3.50 2.80 -9.71
C THR A 197 4.43 2.28 -10.80
N ALA A 198 5.10 3.17 -11.54
CA ALA A 198 5.87 2.79 -12.74
C ALA A 198 6.92 1.70 -12.46
N PHE A 199 7.73 1.87 -11.41
CA PHE A 199 8.75 0.90 -11.01
C PHE A 199 8.15 -0.48 -10.71
N HIS A 200 7.09 -0.52 -9.91
CA HIS A 200 6.41 -1.76 -9.53
C HIS A 200 5.69 -2.39 -10.74
N THR A 201 5.14 -1.58 -11.63
CA THR A 201 4.44 -2.08 -12.82
C THR A 201 5.41 -2.79 -13.77
N PHE A 202 6.55 -2.18 -14.08
CA PHE A 202 7.53 -2.80 -14.98
C PHE A 202 8.27 -3.99 -14.36
N ASN A 203 8.63 -3.92 -13.07
CA ASN A 203 9.48 -4.95 -12.45
C ASN A 203 8.69 -6.06 -11.76
N LEU A 204 7.41 -5.85 -11.43
CA LEU A 204 6.58 -6.83 -10.74
C LEU A 204 5.44 -7.34 -11.61
N LEU A 205 4.70 -6.45 -12.30
CA LEU A 205 3.52 -6.86 -13.08
C LEU A 205 3.93 -7.54 -14.40
N LEU A 206 4.90 -6.98 -15.12
CA LEU A 206 5.32 -7.51 -16.42
C LEU A 206 5.85 -8.97 -16.34
N PRO A 207 6.72 -9.35 -15.38
CA PRO A 207 7.12 -10.75 -15.23
C PRO A 207 5.96 -11.68 -14.84
N CYS A 208 5.03 -11.22 -13.99
CA CYS A 208 3.87 -12.02 -13.60
C CYS A 208 2.97 -12.34 -14.80
N VAL A 209 2.67 -11.34 -15.63
CA VAL A 209 1.90 -11.53 -16.87
C VAL A 209 2.64 -12.49 -17.81
N ALA A 210 3.95 -12.31 -18.01
CA ALA A 210 4.75 -13.21 -18.84
C ALA A 210 4.71 -14.67 -18.36
N ILE A 211 4.82 -14.92 -17.05
CA ILE A 211 4.73 -16.27 -16.47
C ILE A 211 3.35 -16.87 -16.69
N THR A 212 2.27 -16.09 -16.58
CA THR A 212 0.92 -16.60 -16.80
C THR A 212 0.68 -16.97 -18.26
N VAL A 213 1.26 -16.23 -19.21
CA VAL A 213 1.27 -16.60 -20.63
C VAL A 213 2.06 -17.89 -20.85
N LEU A 214 3.23 -18.05 -20.22
CA LEU A 214 4.02 -19.28 -20.28
C LEU A 214 3.27 -20.49 -19.70
N ALA A 215 2.46 -20.28 -18.64
CA ALA A 215 1.63 -21.32 -18.02
C ALA A 215 0.49 -21.79 -18.95
N VAL A 216 -0.11 -20.89 -19.72
CA VAL A 216 -1.10 -21.28 -20.74
C VAL A 216 -0.42 -21.99 -21.92
N MET A 217 0.73 -21.48 -22.36
CA MET A 217 1.52 -22.10 -23.44
C MET A 217 2.01 -23.51 -23.11
N THR A 218 2.20 -23.85 -21.83
CA THR A 218 2.61 -25.21 -21.41
C THR A 218 1.58 -26.27 -21.77
N PHE A 219 0.29 -25.91 -21.78
CA PHE A 219 -0.76 -26.83 -22.21
C PHE A 219 -0.75 -27.08 -23.72
N MET A 220 -0.30 -26.10 -24.52
CA MET A 220 -0.19 -26.23 -25.98
C MET A 220 0.93 -27.18 -26.42
N LEU A 221 1.91 -27.43 -25.55
CA LEU A 221 3.06 -28.25 -25.91
C LEU A 221 2.66 -29.73 -25.98
N PRO A 222 2.98 -30.45 -27.08
CA PRO A 222 2.68 -31.86 -27.19
C PRO A 222 3.45 -32.69 -26.14
N PRO A 223 2.86 -33.76 -25.60
CA PRO A 223 3.47 -34.60 -24.56
C PRO A 223 4.68 -35.41 -25.07
N GLU A 224 4.88 -35.53 -26.38
CA GLU A 224 6.05 -36.15 -26.99
C GLU A 224 7.35 -35.40 -26.67
N CYS A 225 7.25 -34.09 -26.39
CA CYS A 225 8.37 -33.29 -25.92
C CYS A 225 8.61 -33.54 -24.43
N ARG A 226 9.75 -34.15 -24.10
CA ARG A 226 10.20 -34.39 -22.71
C ARG A 226 10.28 -33.11 -21.87
N GLU A 227 10.40 -31.95 -22.51
CA GLU A 227 10.50 -30.63 -21.86
C GLU A 227 9.20 -30.08 -21.27
N LYS A 228 8.03 -30.67 -21.56
CA LYS A 228 6.73 -30.16 -21.05
C LYS A 228 6.66 -30.10 -19.52
N ILE A 229 7.09 -31.18 -18.86
CA ILE A 229 7.10 -31.26 -17.39
C ILE A 229 8.11 -30.28 -16.81
N SER A 230 9.30 -30.20 -17.41
CA SER A 230 10.37 -29.28 -17.02
C SER A 230 9.90 -27.82 -17.06
N LEU A 231 9.26 -27.41 -18.15
CA LEU A 231 8.67 -26.07 -18.30
C LEU A 231 7.55 -25.79 -17.28
N SER A 232 6.74 -26.80 -16.95
CA SER A 232 5.65 -26.66 -15.97
C SER A 232 6.18 -26.51 -14.52
N ILE A 233 7.24 -27.25 -14.16
CA ILE A 233 7.86 -27.15 -12.83
C ILE A 233 8.63 -25.83 -12.68
N THR A 234 9.36 -25.40 -13.71
CA THR A 234 10.12 -24.13 -13.68
C THR A 234 9.21 -22.92 -13.59
N THR A 235 8.05 -22.93 -14.26
CA THR A 235 7.03 -21.88 -14.13
C THR A 235 6.38 -21.86 -12.74
N LEU A 236 6.09 -23.03 -12.14
CA LEU A 236 5.63 -23.10 -10.74
C LEU A 236 6.66 -22.53 -9.77
N LEU A 237 7.94 -22.89 -9.94
CA LEU A 237 9.02 -22.37 -9.10
C LEU A 237 9.16 -20.84 -9.25
N ALA A 238 9.16 -20.33 -10.48
CA ALA A 238 9.20 -18.89 -10.72
C ALA A 238 8.03 -18.16 -10.04
N LEU A 239 6.80 -18.69 -10.18
CA LEU A 239 5.60 -18.11 -9.59
C LEU A 239 5.64 -18.09 -8.05
N THR A 240 6.11 -19.18 -7.43
CA THR A 240 6.29 -19.25 -5.97
C THR A 240 7.36 -18.27 -5.48
N LEU A 241 8.46 -18.09 -6.22
CA LEU A 241 9.46 -17.06 -5.91
C LEU A 241 8.90 -15.64 -6.01
N PHE A 242 8.10 -15.33 -7.03
CA PHE A 242 7.42 -14.03 -7.15
C PHE A 242 6.39 -13.79 -6.04
N PHE A 243 5.64 -14.81 -5.65
CA PHE A 243 4.73 -14.73 -4.50
C PHE A 243 5.51 -14.44 -3.21
N LEU A 244 6.63 -15.12 -2.97
CA LEU A 244 7.50 -14.87 -1.82
C LEU A 244 8.12 -13.47 -1.84
N LEU A 245 8.46 -12.95 -3.02
CA LEU A 245 8.94 -11.57 -3.17
C LEU A 245 7.86 -10.59 -2.71
N ILE A 246 6.62 -10.77 -3.16
CA ILE A 246 5.48 -9.89 -2.79
C ILE A 246 5.16 -10.01 -1.30
N SER A 247 5.15 -11.22 -0.74
CA SER A 247 4.88 -11.42 0.69
C SER A 247 5.95 -10.81 1.60
N LYS A 248 7.16 -10.56 1.08
CA LYS A 248 8.23 -9.86 1.81
C LYS A 248 8.10 -8.34 1.71
N MET A 249 7.51 -7.81 0.63
CA MET A 249 7.29 -6.37 0.45
C MET A 249 6.05 -5.87 1.19
N ALA A 250 5.03 -6.72 1.30
CA ALA A 250 3.82 -6.43 2.06
C ALA A 250 4.06 -6.63 3.58
N PRO A 251 3.71 -5.68 4.47
CA PRO A 251 3.63 -5.96 5.89
C PRO A 251 2.80 -7.21 6.20
N PRO A 252 3.16 -8.01 7.21
CA PRO A 252 2.43 -9.21 7.60
C PRO A 252 1.13 -8.82 8.31
N THR A 253 0.11 -8.44 7.53
CA THR A 253 -1.22 -8.09 8.03
C THR A 253 -2.25 -9.11 7.53
N SER A 254 -3.05 -9.66 8.44
CA SER A 254 -4.16 -10.55 8.11
C SER A 254 -5.42 -9.82 7.62
N LEU A 255 -5.44 -8.49 7.71
CA LEU A 255 -6.63 -7.67 7.48
C LEU A 255 -6.99 -7.51 5.99
N ALA A 256 -5.98 -7.41 5.11
CA ALA A 256 -6.18 -7.26 3.67
C ALA A 256 -5.05 -7.94 2.91
N VAL A 257 -5.39 -8.88 2.04
CA VAL A 257 -4.45 -9.51 1.10
C VAL A 257 -4.45 -8.69 -0.20
N PRO A 258 -3.28 -8.26 -0.73
CA PRO A 258 -3.20 -7.53 -1.98
C PRO A 258 -3.89 -8.25 -3.13
N LEU A 259 -4.54 -7.52 -4.03
CA LEU A 259 -5.23 -8.09 -5.20
C LEU A 259 -4.28 -8.89 -6.08
N ILE A 260 -3.06 -8.40 -6.28
CA ILE A 260 -1.99 -9.13 -6.98
C ILE A 260 -1.64 -10.45 -6.28
N GLY A 261 -1.65 -10.47 -4.93
CA GLY A 261 -1.42 -11.69 -4.15
C GLY A 261 -2.53 -12.71 -4.31
N LYS A 262 -3.80 -12.27 -4.34
CA LYS A 262 -4.96 -13.13 -4.63
C LYS A 262 -4.86 -13.75 -6.02
N TYR A 263 -4.47 -12.94 -7.03
CA TYR A 263 -4.23 -13.41 -8.39
C TYR A 263 -3.12 -14.46 -8.44
N LEU A 264 -1.98 -14.20 -7.83
CA LEU A 264 -0.85 -15.14 -7.84
C LEU A 264 -1.20 -16.45 -7.10
N LEU A 265 -1.88 -16.38 -5.96
CA LEU A 265 -2.35 -17.56 -5.25
C LEU A 265 -3.27 -18.43 -6.12
N PHE A 266 -4.22 -17.79 -6.81
CA PHE A 266 -5.10 -18.48 -7.76
C PHE A 266 -4.29 -19.15 -8.89
N THR A 267 -3.30 -18.46 -9.46
CA THR A 267 -2.45 -19.04 -10.51
C THR A 267 -1.57 -20.19 -10.00
N ILE A 268 -1.12 -20.18 -8.74
CA ILE A 268 -0.39 -21.30 -8.13
C ILE A 268 -1.29 -22.54 -8.06
N VAL A 269 -2.54 -22.38 -7.62
CA VAL A 269 -3.52 -23.47 -7.57
C VAL A 269 -3.82 -24.00 -8.98
N LEU A 270 -3.96 -23.12 -9.97
CA LEU A 270 -4.17 -23.53 -11.35
C LEU A 270 -2.96 -24.31 -11.92
N ILE A 271 -1.74 -23.81 -11.75
CA ILE A 271 -0.53 -24.47 -12.27
C ILE A 271 -0.28 -25.81 -11.56
N THR A 272 -0.54 -25.91 -10.25
CA THR A 272 -0.41 -27.19 -9.54
C THR A 272 -1.43 -28.21 -10.04
N SER A 273 -2.69 -27.80 -10.27
CA SER A 273 -3.70 -28.67 -10.90
C SER A 273 -3.32 -29.06 -12.34
N SER A 274 -2.74 -28.13 -13.10
CA SER A 274 -2.20 -28.37 -14.45
C SER A 274 -1.14 -29.48 -14.43
N ILE A 275 -0.14 -29.36 -13.55
CA ILE A 275 0.94 -30.34 -13.44
C ILE A 275 0.37 -31.73 -13.12
N LEU A 276 -0.59 -31.84 -12.19
CA LEU A 276 -1.25 -33.12 -11.89
C LEU A 276 -1.95 -33.70 -13.12
N LEU A 277 -2.70 -32.88 -13.87
CA LEU A 277 -3.32 -33.31 -15.12
C LEU A 277 -2.28 -33.73 -16.16
N THR A 278 -1.15 -33.04 -16.29
CA THR A 278 -0.09 -33.43 -17.23
C THR A 278 0.51 -34.79 -16.87
N VAL A 279 0.69 -35.11 -15.59
CA VAL A 279 1.16 -36.43 -15.14
C VAL A 279 0.15 -37.52 -15.50
N VAL A 280 -1.15 -37.27 -15.32
CA VAL A 280 -2.22 -38.21 -15.73
C VAL A 280 -2.23 -38.40 -17.25
N VAL A 281 -2.14 -37.32 -18.03
CA VAL A 281 -2.10 -37.39 -19.50
C VAL A 281 -0.87 -38.16 -19.97
N LEU A 282 0.30 -37.95 -19.36
CA LEU A 282 1.52 -38.68 -19.70
C LEU A 282 1.40 -40.17 -19.35
N ASN A 283 0.80 -40.51 -18.20
CA ASN A 283 0.54 -41.90 -17.82
C ASN A 283 -0.38 -42.59 -18.84
N ILE A 284 -1.45 -41.91 -19.28
CA ILE A 284 -2.35 -42.43 -20.31
C ILE A 284 -1.66 -42.54 -21.68
N HIS A 285 -0.82 -41.56 -22.04
CA HIS A 285 -0.13 -41.51 -23.34
C HIS A 285 0.91 -42.63 -23.50
N PHE A 286 1.71 -42.90 -22.47
CA PHE A 286 2.72 -43.97 -22.50
C PHE A 286 2.16 -45.37 -22.18
N ARG A 287 0.83 -45.51 -22.14
CA ARG A 287 0.16 -46.79 -21.91
C ARG A 287 0.19 -47.63 -23.19
N SER A 288 0.97 -48.71 -23.18
CA SER A 288 1.07 -49.65 -24.30
C SER A 288 -0.08 -50.68 -24.30
N ALA A 289 -0.44 -51.18 -25.48
CA ALA A 289 -1.50 -52.18 -25.68
C ALA A 289 -1.18 -53.54 -25.04
N GLU A 290 0.10 -53.82 -24.77
CA GLU A 290 0.54 -55.08 -24.16
C GLU A 290 0.33 -55.12 -22.64
N THR A 291 0.34 -53.96 -21.98
CA THR A 291 0.25 -53.89 -20.51
C THR A 291 -1.16 -53.63 -20.00
N HIS A 292 -2.07 -53.15 -20.86
CA HIS A 292 -3.41 -52.76 -20.44
C HIS A 292 -4.47 -52.84 -21.55
N SER A 293 -5.63 -53.39 -21.21
CA SER A 293 -6.84 -53.30 -22.04
C SER A 293 -7.61 -52.00 -21.76
N MET A 294 -8.17 -51.41 -22.82
CA MET A 294 -8.91 -50.15 -22.75
C MET A 294 -10.37 -50.42 -22.32
N GLY A 295 -10.80 -49.82 -21.21
CA GLY A 295 -12.17 -49.98 -20.70
C GLY A 295 -13.22 -49.39 -21.63
N LYS A 296 -14.40 -50.02 -21.72
CA LYS A 296 -15.52 -49.59 -22.60
C LYS A 296 -15.95 -48.13 -22.32
N TRP A 297 -15.93 -47.72 -21.06
CA TRP A 297 -16.28 -46.35 -20.65
C TRP A 297 -15.27 -45.30 -21.13
N MET A 298 -13.97 -45.62 -21.07
CA MET A 298 -12.89 -44.76 -21.56
C MET A 298 -13.03 -44.52 -23.08
N ARG A 299 -13.40 -45.57 -23.83
CA ARG A 299 -13.65 -45.48 -25.27
C ARG A 299 -14.86 -44.60 -25.57
N CYS A 300 -15.97 -44.80 -24.86
CA CYS A 300 -17.18 -44.01 -25.07
C CYS A 300 -16.93 -42.51 -24.79
N ILE A 301 -16.26 -42.16 -23.70
CA ILE A 301 -15.97 -40.76 -23.38
C ILE A 301 -14.97 -40.14 -24.35
N PHE A 302 -13.76 -40.70 -24.46
CA PHE A 302 -12.67 -40.04 -25.18
C PHE A 302 -12.73 -40.19 -26.71
N LEU A 303 -13.42 -41.21 -27.23
CA LEU A 303 -13.48 -41.48 -28.67
C LEU A 303 -14.86 -41.24 -29.30
N GLU A 304 -15.96 -41.26 -28.54
CA GLU A 304 -17.31 -41.09 -29.10
C GLU A 304 -17.98 -39.77 -28.69
N VAL A 305 -17.86 -39.35 -27.43
CA VAL A 305 -18.56 -38.16 -26.90
C VAL A 305 -17.71 -36.89 -27.02
N LEU A 306 -16.43 -36.96 -26.64
CA LEU A 306 -15.55 -35.79 -26.51
C LEU A 306 -15.09 -35.19 -27.86
N PRO A 307 -14.75 -35.99 -28.91
CA PRO A 307 -14.35 -35.45 -30.21
C PRO A 307 -15.43 -34.61 -30.92
N PRO A 308 -16.71 -35.02 -31.02
CA PRO A 308 -17.74 -34.18 -31.64
C PRO A 308 -18.10 -32.96 -30.79
N LEU A 309 -17.99 -33.03 -29.45
CA LEU A 309 -18.18 -31.88 -28.55
C LEU A 309 -17.12 -30.80 -28.78
N LEU A 310 -15.87 -31.21 -29.05
CA LEU A 310 -14.73 -30.31 -29.26
C LEU A 310 -14.51 -29.94 -30.75
N GLY A 311 -15.38 -30.38 -31.65
CA GLY A 311 -15.27 -30.09 -33.09
C GLY A 311 -14.09 -30.78 -33.78
N LEU A 312 -13.57 -31.87 -33.21
CA LEU A 312 -12.40 -32.56 -33.71
C LEU A 312 -12.78 -33.53 -34.83
N LYS A 313 -12.10 -33.41 -35.97
CA LYS A 313 -12.24 -34.37 -37.05
C LYS A 313 -11.47 -35.65 -36.68
N PRO A 314 -12.06 -36.84 -36.86
CA PRO A 314 -11.34 -38.08 -36.66
C PRO A 314 -10.12 -38.12 -37.60
N PRO A 315 -8.99 -38.70 -37.16
CA PRO A 315 -7.81 -38.83 -38.01
C PRO A 315 -8.20 -39.61 -39.26
N LYS A 316 -7.86 -39.07 -40.44
CA LYS A 316 -8.04 -39.79 -41.71
C LYS A 316 -7.15 -41.03 -41.65
N GLN A 317 -7.75 -42.21 -41.57
CA GLN A 317 -7.01 -43.46 -41.79
C GLN A 317 -6.40 -43.40 -43.19
N VAL A 318 -5.06 -43.33 -43.27
CA VAL A 318 -4.34 -43.60 -44.52
C VAL A 318 -4.41 -45.11 -44.74
N GLY A 319 -5.53 -45.55 -45.33
CA GLY A 319 -5.78 -46.93 -45.70
C GLY A 319 -5.90 -47.05 -47.21
N SER A 320 -4.77 -47.14 -47.91
CA SER A 320 -4.66 -47.84 -49.20
C SER A 320 -3.22 -47.78 -49.71
N LEU A 321 -2.35 -48.63 -49.19
CA LEU A 321 -1.20 -49.22 -49.90
C LEU A 321 -0.61 -50.27 -48.96
N LEU A 322 -0.49 -51.51 -49.45
CA LEU A 322 -0.06 -52.75 -48.80
C LEU A 322 -1.21 -53.73 -48.48
N SER A 323 -1.89 -54.17 -49.53
CA SER A 323 -2.40 -55.54 -49.59
C SER A 323 -1.23 -56.51 -49.78
N ALA A 324 -1.21 -57.57 -48.96
CA ALA A 324 -0.55 -58.86 -49.18
C ALA A 324 0.99 -58.90 -49.28
N ASN A 325 1.67 -59.25 -48.17
CA ASN A 325 2.36 -60.55 -48.01
C ASN A 325 3.21 -60.62 -46.72
N SER A 326 3.20 -61.80 -46.12
CA SER A 326 4.11 -62.43 -45.15
C SER A 326 4.54 -61.72 -43.85
N THR A 327 4.32 -62.45 -42.74
CA THR A 327 5.16 -62.60 -41.53
C THR A 327 5.92 -61.38 -40.96
N ASN A 328 5.61 -61.07 -39.68
CA ASN A 328 6.35 -60.23 -38.75
C ASN A 328 6.65 -58.80 -39.21
N SER A 329 5.86 -57.83 -38.73
CA SER A 329 6.36 -56.47 -38.55
C SER A 329 5.40 -55.64 -37.70
N LEU A 330 6.00 -54.91 -36.76
CA LEU A 330 5.39 -53.92 -35.88
C LEU A 330 4.37 -53.03 -36.61
N LEU A 331 3.13 -53.07 -36.16
CA LEU A 331 2.14 -52.02 -36.44
C LEU A 331 2.46 -50.81 -35.55
N VAL A 332 3.41 -49.99 -36.00
CA VAL A 332 3.55 -48.61 -35.53
C VAL A 332 2.36 -47.83 -36.08
N VAL A 333 1.35 -47.60 -35.24
CA VAL A 333 0.24 -46.70 -35.57
C VAL A 333 0.71 -45.27 -35.31
N PRO A 334 0.71 -44.36 -36.31
CA PRO A 334 1.11 -42.98 -36.11
C PRO A 334 0.00 -42.22 -35.38
N PHE A 335 0.25 -41.88 -34.11
CA PHE A 335 -0.63 -41.10 -33.22
C PHE A 335 -0.54 -39.59 -33.52
N TYR A 336 -0.77 -39.18 -34.77
CA TYR A 336 -1.03 -37.77 -35.07
C TYR A 336 -2.50 -37.45 -34.73
N GLN A 337 -2.72 -36.39 -33.95
CA GLN A 337 -4.02 -35.74 -33.63
C GLN A 337 -4.69 -36.06 -32.27
N ILE A 338 -3.93 -35.96 -31.16
CA ILE A 338 -4.48 -35.54 -29.85
C ILE A 338 -4.02 -34.08 -29.58
N ARG A 339 -4.09 -33.22 -30.60
CA ARG A 339 -3.58 -31.84 -30.52
C ARG A 339 -4.61 -30.83 -29.99
N ASP A 340 -5.89 -31.18 -30.01
CA ASP A 340 -6.96 -30.19 -29.86
C ASP A 340 -7.90 -30.45 -28.67
N LEU A 341 -7.56 -31.36 -27.76
CA LEU A 341 -8.53 -31.96 -26.82
C LEU A 341 -8.68 -31.27 -25.45
N ILE A 342 -7.93 -30.20 -25.15
CA ILE A 342 -7.99 -29.52 -23.84
C ILE A 342 -8.24 -28.00 -23.95
N PHE A 343 -8.26 -27.42 -25.16
CA PHE A 343 -8.11 -25.96 -25.33
C PHE A 343 -9.37 -25.11 -25.52
N MET A 344 -10.58 -25.67 -25.48
CA MET A 344 -11.81 -24.93 -25.79
C MET A 344 -12.70 -24.57 -24.58
N TYR A 345 -12.19 -24.63 -23.33
CA TYR A 345 -13.03 -24.36 -22.15
C TYR A 345 -12.78 -23.01 -21.43
N PHE A 346 -11.85 -22.15 -21.86
CA PHE A 346 -11.59 -20.89 -21.12
C PHE A 346 -11.26 -19.63 -21.94
N LEU A 347 -11.57 -19.59 -23.24
CA LEU A 347 -11.40 -18.37 -24.07
C LEU A 347 -12.63 -18.08 -24.96
N CYS A 348 -13.83 -18.16 -24.38
CA CYS A 348 -15.02 -17.58 -25.01
C CYS A 348 -15.87 -16.90 -23.93
N GLN A 349 -15.39 -15.73 -23.51
CA GLN A 349 -16.22 -14.68 -22.95
C GLN A 349 -15.88 -13.42 -23.74
N ASP A 350 -16.44 -13.37 -24.95
CA ASP A 350 -17.20 -12.26 -25.53
C ASP A 350 -17.74 -12.67 -26.91
#